data_AF-A0A959NAH2-F1
#
_entry.id   AF-A0A959NAH2-F1
#
_cell.length_a   1.000
_cell.length_b   1.000
_cell.length_c   1.000
_cell.angle_alpha   90.00
_cell.angle_beta   90.00
_cell.angle_gamma   90.00
#
_symmetry.space_group_name_H-M   'P 1'
#
loop_
_entity.id
_entity.type
_entity.pdbx_description
1 polymer ?
#
loop_
_entity_poly.entity_id
_entity_poly.type
_entity_poly.pdbx_seq_one_letter_code
_entity_poly.pdbx_strand_id
1 'polypeptide(L)'
;GVPTLLILKQPNLGTASILLMISGSIFFAAGVRVWKFMVVIFSVIAMLPVVWILMHDYQKQRVLTFLNPESDPLGAGYNIIQSIIAIGSGGIWGKGFVSGTQSQLDFLPEKQTDFVFTILAEEFGFIGVMTMFLLSICICVIGYFRTLSVDSQFARLIITGVTSMFALHVI
;
A
#
# COMPACT_ATOMS: atom_id res chain seq x y z
N GLY A 1 -12.22 -13.20 19.75
CA GLY A 1 -11.60 -14.10 20.74
C GLY A 1 -10.48 -14.89 20.10
N VAL A 2 -10.82 -15.94 19.34
CA VAL A 2 -9.85 -16.84 18.67
C VAL A 2 -9.17 -16.25 17.42
N PRO A 3 -9.85 -15.49 16.53
CA PRO A 3 -9.20 -14.93 15.33
C PRO A 3 -8.14 -13.86 15.66
N THR A 4 -8.39 -13.05 16.69
CA THR A 4 -7.48 -12.01 17.20
C THR A 4 -6.15 -12.54 17.73
N LEU A 5 -6.13 -13.76 18.27
CA LEU A 5 -4.92 -14.43 18.77
C LEU A 5 -4.05 -15.00 17.64
N LEU A 6 -4.66 -15.44 16.54
CA LEU A 6 -3.95 -15.92 15.34
C LEU A 6 -3.32 -14.77 14.55
N ILE A 7 -3.95 -13.59 14.50
CA ILE A 7 -3.41 -12.39 13.83
C ILE A 7 -2.18 -11.83 14.58
N LEU A 8 -2.17 -11.86 15.92
CA LEU A 8 -1.01 -11.44 16.72
C LEU A 8 0.24 -12.32 16.49
N LYS A 9 0.05 -13.57 16.06
CA LYS A 9 1.15 -14.50 15.75
C LYS A 9 1.73 -14.28 14.34
N GLN A 10 1.04 -13.52 13.49
CA GLN A 10 1.32 -13.46 12.05
C GLN A 10 2.02 -12.18 11.59
N PRO A 11 2.64 -11.39 12.49
CA PRO A 11 2.73 -9.92 12.50
C PRO A 11 2.67 -9.22 11.12
N ASN A 12 1.53 -9.32 10.44
CA ASN A 12 1.31 -8.74 9.12
C ASN A 12 0.67 -7.37 9.32
N LEU A 13 1.49 -6.42 9.76
CA LEU A 13 1.10 -5.03 10.01
C LEU A 13 0.37 -4.42 8.80
N GLY A 14 0.77 -4.77 7.58
CA GLY A 14 0.14 -4.29 6.35
C GLY A 14 -1.31 -4.77 6.17
N THR A 15 -1.59 -6.05 6.40
CA THR A 15 -2.97 -6.54 6.28
C THR A 15 -3.87 -5.94 7.37
N ALA A 16 -3.34 -5.77 8.58
CA ALA A 16 -4.06 -5.13 9.68
C ALA A 16 -4.39 -3.67 9.38
N SER A 17 -3.45 -2.90 8.81
CA SER A 17 -3.70 -1.51 8.43
C SER A 17 -4.73 -1.40 7.31
N ILE A 18 -4.64 -2.25 6.28
CA ILE A 18 -5.61 -2.26 5.17
C ILE A 18 -7.01 -2.58 5.69
N LEU A 19 -7.16 -3.57 6.56
CA LEU A 19 -8.46 -3.91 7.17
C LEU A 19 -9.05 -2.76 7.99
N LEU A 20 -8.21 -2.04 8.75
CA LEU A 20 -8.65 -0.86 9.50
C LEU A 20 -9.11 0.27 8.56
N MET A 21 -8.40 0.50 7.46
CA MET A 21 -8.76 1.51 6.47
C MET A 21 -10.06 1.17 5.74
N ILE A 22 -10.26 -0.10 5.33
CA ILE A 22 -11.51 -0.58 4.73
C ILE A 22 -12.67 -0.46 5.73
N SER A 23 -12.46 -0.88 6.98
CA SER A 23 -13.48 -0.74 8.02
C SER A 23 -13.83 0.73 8.26
N GLY A 24 -12.83 1.60 8.26
CA GLY A 24 -13.00 3.05 8.37
C GLY A 24 -13.81 3.65 7.23
N SER A 25 -13.58 3.22 5.98
CA SER A 25 -14.33 3.72 4.82
C SER A 25 -15.81 3.29 4.86
N ILE A 26 -16.09 2.05 5.30
CA ILE A 26 -17.46 1.55 5.51
C ILE A 26 -18.15 2.35 6.63
N PHE A 27 -17.47 2.60 7.76
CA PHE A 27 -18.03 3.40 8.84
C PHE A 27 -18.28 4.85 8.42
N PHE A 28 -17.41 5.43 7.60
CA PHE A 28 -17.61 6.76 7.06
C PHE A 28 -18.85 6.79 6.15
N ALA A 29 -19.00 5.81 5.25
CA ALA A 29 -20.19 5.68 4.41
C ALA A 29 -21.47 5.38 5.20
N ALA A 30 -21.37 4.74 6.36
CA ALA A 30 -22.48 4.52 7.28
C ALA A 30 -22.88 5.78 8.07
N GLY A 31 -22.18 6.91 7.91
CA GLY A 31 -22.51 8.19 8.54
C GLY A 31 -21.92 8.37 9.95
N VAL A 32 -20.85 7.65 10.29
CA VAL A 32 -20.15 7.84 11.57
C VAL A 32 -19.53 9.24 11.62
N ARG A 33 -19.76 9.97 12.72
CA ARG A 33 -19.25 11.33 12.92
C ARG A 33 -17.71 11.36 12.84
N VAL A 34 -17.18 12.29 12.05
CA VAL A 34 -15.73 12.51 11.82
C VAL A 34 -14.91 12.63 13.11
N TRP A 35 -15.47 13.19 14.19
CA TRP A 35 -14.78 13.29 15.48
C TRP A 35 -14.36 11.93 16.06
N LYS A 36 -15.14 10.87 15.83
CA LYS A 36 -14.78 9.52 16.32
C LYS A 36 -13.52 8.99 15.63
N PHE A 37 -13.33 9.32 14.34
CA PHE A 37 -12.09 8.98 13.63
C PHE A 37 -10.90 9.76 14.20
N MET A 38 -11.08 11.04 14.52
CA MET A 38 -10.03 11.87 15.13
C MET A 38 -9.58 11.31 16.48
N VAL A 39 -10.52 10.84 17.32
CA VAL A 39 -10.20 10.20 18.61
C VAL A 39 -9.36 8.93 18.41
N VAL A 40 -9.70 8.10 17.42
CA VAL A 40 -8.96 6.87 17.13
C VAL A 40 -7.56 7.17 16.57
N ILE A 41 -7.45 8.15 15.66
CA ILE A 41 -6.15 8.54 15.11
C ILE A 41 -5.25 9.11 16.22
N PHE A 42 -5.80 9.97 17.08
CA PHE A 42 -5.04 10.57 18.17
C PHE A 42 -4.60 9.53 19.21
N SER A 43 -5.45 8.55 19.54
CA SER A 43 -5.07 7.48 20.46
C SER A 43 -3.96 6.58 19.90
N VAL A 44 -3.99 6.29 18.59
CA VAL A 44 -2.92 5.54 17.92
C VAL A 44 -1.61 6.32 17.95
N ILE A 45 -1.63 7.61 17.62
CA ILE A 45 -0.44 8.47 17.65
C ILE A 45 0.12 8.56 19.08
N ALA A 46 -0.73 8.72 20.08
CA ALA A 46 -0.33 8.79 21.48
C ALA A 46 0.32 7.48 21.98
N MET A 47 0.01 6.34 21.37
CA MET A 47 0.65 5.05 21.68
C MET A 47 2.00 4.83 20.99
N LEU A 48 2.37 5.61 19.96
CA LEU A 48 3.62 5.43 19.22
C LEU A 48 4.89 5.41 20.12
N PRO A 49 5.05 6.30 21.12
CA PRO A 49 6.22 6.28 22.00
C PRO A 49 6.30 4.99 22.84
N VAL A 50 5.15 4.49 23.29
CA VAL A 50 5.07 3.24 24.07
C VAL A 50 5.46 2.05 23.20
N VAL A 51 4.94 2.01 21.97
CA VAL A 51 5.29 0.99 20.97
C VAL A 51 6.79 1.02 20.67
N TRP A 52 7.38 2.21 20.51
CA TRP A 52 8.81 2.34 20.23
C TRP A 52 9.70 1.77 21.34
N ILE A 53 9.34 2.00 22.61
CA ILE A 53 10.10 1.47 23.75
C ILE A 53 9.99 -0.07 23.81
N LEU A 54 8.81 -0.61 23.49
CA LEU A 54 8.53 -2.06 23.50
C LEU A 54 9.07 -2.80 22.26
N MET A 55 9.47 -2.09 21.20
CA MET A 55 10.01 -2.71 19.99
C MET A 55 11.38 -3.33 20.21
N HIS A 56 11.59 -4.49 19.60
CA HIS A 56 12.90 -5.14 19.54
C HIS A 56 13.86 -4.35 18.65
N ASP A 57 15.17 -4.51 18.87
CA ASP A 57 16.20 -3.75 18.15
C ASP A 57 16.13 -3.98 16.63
N TYR A 58 15.79 -5.19 16.17
CA TYR A 58 15.59 -5.47 14.75
C TYR A 58 14.39 -4.72 14.15
N GLN A 59 13.32 -4.46 14.92
CA GLN A 59 12.14 -3.71 14.46
C GLN A 59 12.48 -2.23 14.34
N LYS A 60 13.23 -1.69 15.31
CA LYS A 60 13.75 -0.32 15.27
C LYS A 60 14.68 -0.13 14.07
N GLN A 61 15.58 -1.09 13.82
CA GLN A 61 16.49 -1.05 12.68
C GLN A 61 15.73 -1.03 11.36
N ARG A 62 14.66 -1.82 11.20
CA ARG A 62 13.79 -1.74 10.00
C ARG A 62 13.15 -0.38 9.80
N VAL A 63 12.65 0.26 10.87
CA VAL A 63 12.09 1.61 10.78
C VAL A 63 13.17 2.63 10.40
N LEU A 64 14.36 2.53 10.99
CA LEU A 64 15.49 3.42 10.68
C LEU A 64 16.01 3.24 9.25
N THR A 65 16.13 2.01 8.76
CA THR A 65 16.54 1.75 7.36
C THR A 65 15.47 2.20 6.38
N PHE A 66 14.18 2.12 6.72
CA PHE A 66 13.11 2.70 5.88
C PHE A 66 13.23 4.24 5.79
N LEU A 67 13.52 4.91 6.90
CA LEU A 67 13.69 6.38 6.93
C LEU A 67 15.01 6.85 6.29
N ASN A 68 16.07 6.05 6.40
CA ASN A 68 17.38 6.32 5.83
C ASN A 68 17.96 5.05 5.17
N PRO A 69 17.56 4.76 3.93
CA PRO A 69 18.03 3.57 3.20
C PRO A 69 19.52 3.65 2.85
N GLU A 70 20.11 4.85 2.80
CA GLU A 70 21.54 5.05 2.50
C GLU A 70 22.46 4.60 3.65
N SER A 71 21.92 4.36 4.85
CA SER A 71 22.68 3.88 6.01
C SER A 71 23.13 2.41 5.89
N ASP A 72 22.47 1.62 5.04
CA ASP A 72 22.84 0.23 4.75
C ASP A 72 22.58 -0.12 3.26
N PRO A 73 23.42 0.39 2.35
CA PRO A 73 23.20 0.28 0.90
C PRO A 73 23.45 -1.11 0.32
N LEU A 74 24.10 -2.02 1.07
CA LEU A 74 24.39 -3.40 0.66
C LEU A 74 23.49 -4.44 1.35
N GLY A 75 22.81 -4.07 2.43
CA GLY A 75 21.86 -4.92 3.15
C GLY A 75 20.41 -4.55 2.86
N ALA A 76 19.70 -4.07 3.87
CA ALA A 76 18.25 -3.84 3.78
C ALA A 76 17.86 -2.67 2.85
N GLY A 77 18.77 -1.72 2.59
CA GLY A 77 18.56 -0.60 1.67
C GLY A 77 18.79 -0.95 0.19
N TYR A 78 19.48 -2.05 -0.12
CA TYR A 78 19.87 -2.40 -1.50
C TYR A 78 18.66 -2.50 -2.44
N ASN A 79 17.63 -3.26 -2.05
CA ASN A 79 16.43 -3.44 -2.86
C ASN A 79 15.70 -2.11 -3.08
N ILE A 80 15.62 -1.25 -2.05
CA ILE A 80 14.98 0.07 -2.14
C ILE A 80 15.72 0.95 -3.15
N ILE A 81 17.05 1.00 -3.07
CA ILE A 81 17.89 1.79 -3.97
C ILE A 81 17.76 1.28 -5.41
N GLN A 82 17.79 -0.04 -5.64
CA GLN A 82 17.62 -0.62 -6.97
C GLN A 82 16.22 -0.35 -7.55
N SER A 83 15.17 -0.39 -6.73
CA SER A 83 13.83 0.00 -7.17
C SER A 83 13.77 1.45 -7.63
N ILE A 84 14.42 2.38 -6.90
CA ILE A 84 14.49 3.79 -7.29
C ILE A 84 15.23 3.97 -8.62
N ILE A 85 16.37 3.28 -8.79
CA ILE A 85 17.15 3.33 -10.03
C ILE A 85 16.35 2.76 -11.21
N ALA A 86 15.68 1.63 -11.03
CA ALA A 86 14.86 0.99 -12.06
C ALA A 86 13.73 1.92 -12.52
N ILE A 87 12.97 2.50 -11.58
CA ILE A 87 11.92 3.49 -11.88
C ILE A 87 12.50 4.70 -12.63
N GLY A 88 13.63 5.24 -12.17
CA GLY A 88 14.28 6.39 -12.82
C GLY A 88 14.79 6.07 -14.23
N SER A 89 15.24 4.84 -14.46
CA SER A 89 15.79 4.41 -15.74
C SER A 89 14.75 4.18 -16.85
N GLY A 90 13.47 4.04 -16.50
CA GLY A 90 12.38 3.89 -17.47
C GLY A 90 12.07 5.17 -18.26
N GLY A 91 12.43 6.35 -17.75
CA GLY A 91 12.16 7.62 -18.43
C GLY A 91 10.68 7.82 -18.78
N ILE A 92 10.39 8.57 -19.84
CA ILE A 92 9.00 8.88 -20.24
C ILE A 92 8.33 7.69 -20.94
N TRP A 93 9.05 7.04 -21.85
CA TRP A 93 8.52 6.04 -22.78
C TRP A 93 8.79 4.59 -22.37
N GLY A 94 9.61 4.37 -21.34
CA GLY A 94 10.04 3.04 -20.94
C GLY A 94 11.20 2.51 -21.79
N LYS A 95 11.75 1.37 -21.37
CA LYS A 95 12.77 0.63 -22.13
C LYS A 95 12.18 -0.36 -23.14
N GLY A 96 10.87 -0.61 -23.08
CA GLY A 96 10.18 -1.62 -23.88
C GLY A 96 9.90 -2.90 -23.10
N PHE A 97 8.87 -3.63 -23.51
CA PHE A 97 8.40 -4.85 -22.86
C PHE A 97 9.51 -5.92 -22.85
N VAL A 98 9.83 -6.46 -21.67
CA VAL A 98 10.90 -7.47 -21.46
C VAL A 98 12.33 -6.92 -21.71
N SER A 99 12.50 -5.62 -21.89
CA SER A 99 13.80 -4.96 -22.04
C SER A 99 14.31 -4.32 -20.73
N GLY A 100 13.66 -4.62 -19.61
CA GLY A 100 14.01 -4.10 -18.28
C GLY A 100 15.36 -4.67 -17.82
N THR A 101 16.40 -3.83 -17.79
CA THR A 101 17.74 -4.23 -17.38
C THR A 101 17.83 -4.60 -15.89
N GLN A 102 17.12 -3.88 -15.02
CA GLN A 102 17.11 -4.17 -13.58
C GLN A 102 16.14 -5.32 -13.27
N SER A 103 15.03 -5.39 -14.01
CA SER A 103 14.07 -6.49 -14.03
C SER A 103 14.65 -7.85 -14.48
N GLN A 104 15.69 -7.91 -15.32
CA GLN A 104 16.25 -9.19 -15.80
C GLN A 104 17.41 -9.73 -14.96
N LEU A 105 18.25 -8.88 -14.38
CA LEU A 105 19.54 -9.28 -13.77
C LEU A 105 19.43 -9.80 -12.31
N ASP A 106 18.30 -10.38 -11.91
CA ASP A 106 18.03 -10.91 -10.54
C ASP A 106 18.44 -10.04 -9.34
N PHE A 107 18.55 -8.71 -9.52
CA PHE A 107 18.85 -7.77 -8.43
C PHE A 107 17.71 -7.57 -7.43
N LEU A 108 16.54 -8.18 -7.67
CA LEU A 108 15.35 -8.11 -6.81
C LEU A 108 14.90 -9.55 -6.48
N PRO A 109 14.97 -10.01 -5.22
CA PRO A 109 14.76 -11.43 -4.90
C PRO A 109 13.34 -11.94 -5.15
N GLU A 110 12.33 -11.07 -5.31
CA GLU A 110 10.94 -11.45 -5.59
C GLU A 110 10.25 -10.46 -6.55
N LYS A 111 10.72 -10.43 -7.80
CA LYS A 111 10.24 -9.53 -8.87
C LYS A 111 8.73 -9.55 -9.11
N GLN A 112 8.07 -10.69 -8.88
CA GLN A 112 6.70 -10.94 -9.33
C GLN A 112 5.61 -10.53 -8.32
N THR A 113 5.95 -10.31 -7.05
CA THR A 113 4.98 -10.00 -5.99
C THR A 113 5.13 -8.56 -5.50
N ASP A 114 6.33 -8.19 -5.06
CA ASP A 114 6.56 -6.92 -4.37
C ASP A 114 7.09 -5.79 -5.29
N PHE A 115 7.61 -6.13 -6.47
CA PHE A 115 8.27 -5.18 -7.38
C PHE A 115 7.62 -5.04 -8.76
N VAL A 116 6.39 -5.53 -8.95
CA VAL A 116 5.66 -5.43 -10.22
C VAL A 116 5.56 -3.98 -10.70
N PHE A 117 5.33 -3.04 -9.78
CA PHE A 117 5.29 -1.62 -10.08
C PHE A 117 6.62 -1.08 -10.61
N THR A 118 7.74 -1.47 -9.99
CA THR A 118 9.09 -1.09 -10.43
C THR A 118 9.38 -1.57 -11.84
N ILE A 119 8.99 -2.80 -12.16
CA ILE A 119 9.17 -3.39 -13.50
C ILE A 119 8.28 -2.65 -14.51
N LEU A 120 7.02 -2.41 -14.17
CA LEU A 120 6.10 -1.64 -15.02
C LEU A 120 6.64 -0.24 -15.31
N ALA A 121 7.21 0.43 -14.31
CA ALA A 121 7.84 1.72 -14.46
C ALA A 121 9.12 1.68 -15.32
N GLU A 122 9.94 0.65 -15.20
CA GLU A 122 11.14 0.48 -16.05
C GLU A 122 10.76 0.20 -17.51
N GLU A 123 9.81 -0.70 -17.75
CA GLU A 123 9.48 -1.19 -19.09
C GLU A 123 8.57 -0.23 -19.87
N PHE A 124 7.54 0.34 -19.22
CA PHE A 124 6.56 1.21 -19.86
C PHE A 124 6.76 2.71 -19.52
N GLY A 125 7.72 3.03 -18.65
CA GLY A 125 8.05 4.40 -18.29
C GLY A 125 6.92 5.14 -17.58
N PHE A 126 7.05 6.46 -17.54
CA PHE A 126 6.07 7.36 -16.94
C PHE A 126 4.67 7.22 -17.56
N ILE A 127 4.57 7.06 -18.89
CA ILE A 127 3.28 6.95 -19.58
C ILE A 127 2.54 5.67 -19.16
N GLY A 128 3.23 4.54 -19.06
CA GLY A 128 2.63 3.29 -18.60
C GLY A 128 2.11 3.37 -17.18
N VAL A 129 2.94 3.91 -16.28
CA VAL A 129 2.58 4.14 -14.88
C VAL A 129 1.35 5.05 -14.76
N MET A 130 1.36 6.18 -15.47
CA MET A 130 0.23 7.11 -15.45
C MET A 130 -1.05 6.48 -16.01
N THR A 131 -0.93 5.66 -17.06
CA THR A 131 -2.07 4.92 -17.62
C THR A 131 -2.65 3.92 -16.61
N MET A 132 -1.80 3.18 -15.90
CA MET A 132 -2.22 2.25 -14.83
C MET A 132 -2.96 3.01 -13.70
N PHE A 133 -2.43 4.14 -13.26
CA PHE A 133 -3.08 4.96 -12.23
C PHE A 133 -4.43 5.51 -12.71
N LEU A 134 -4.51 6.04 -13.93
CA LEU A 134 -5.75 6.56 -14.51
C LEU A 134 -6.83 5.48 -14.62
N LEU A 135 -6.47 4.28 -15.07
CA LEU A 135 -7.40 3.14 -15.15
C LEU A 135 -7.90 2.74 -13.76
N SER A 136 -7.00 2.67 -12.79
CA SER A 136 -7.33 2.32 -11.40
C SER A 136 -8.27 3.35 -10.76
N ILE A 137 -8.01 4.64 -10.97
CA ILE A 137 -8.89 5.73 -10.53
C ILE A 137 -10.24 5.63 -11.24
N CYS A 138 -10.28 5.37 -12.55
CA CYS A 138 -11.51 5.22 -13.31
C CYS A 138 -12.40 4.09 -12.73
N ILE A 139 -11.80 2.92 -12.44
CA ILE A 139 -12.51 1.80 -11.80
C ILE A 139 -13.06 2.22 -10.43
N CYS A 140 -12.26 2.89 -9.60
CA CYS A 140 -12.70 3.36 -8.29
C CYS A 140 -13.85 4.36 -8.39
N VAL A 141 -13.75 5.33 -9.30
CA VAL A 141 -14.76 6.36 -9.55
C VAL A 141 -16.07 5.71 -9.99
N ILE A 142 -16.03 4.78 -10.95
CA ILE A 142 -17.21 4.03 -11.38
C ILE A 142 -17.83 3.26 -10.20
N GLY A 143 -17.01 2.56 -9.40
CA GLY A 143 -17.45 1.83 -8.21
C GLY A 143 -18.18 2.72 -7.21
N TYR A 144 -17.62 3.88 -6.87
CA TYR A 144 -18.27 4.83 -5.97
C TYR A 144 -19.52 5.48 -6.58
N PHE A 145 -19.52 5.83 -7.87
CA PHE A 145 -20.72 6.37 -8.52
C PHE A 145 -21.88 5.39 -8.51
N ARG A 146 -21.62 4.07 -8.63
CA ARG A 146 -22.66 3.04 -8.51
C ARG A 146 -23.37 3.04 -7.16
N THR A 147 -22.71 3.50 -6.09
CA THR A 147 -23.37 3.61 -4.77
C THR A 147 -24.53 4.61 -4.75
N LEU A 148 -24.56 5.56 -5.69
CA LEU A 148 -25.64 6.55 -5.80
C LEU A 148 -26.89 5.99 -6.52
N SER A 149 -26.74 4.90 -7.27
CA SER A 149 -27.82 4.29 -8.06
C SER A 149 -28.51 3.12 -7.35
N VAL A 150 -28.15 2.84 -6.10
CA VAL A 150 -28.63 1.67 -5.36
C VAL A 150 -29.42 2.10 -4.12
N ASP A 151 -30.67 1.66 -4.04
CA ASP A 151 -31.58 2.04 -2.94
C ASP A 151 -31.25 1.32 -1.62
N SER A 152 -30.75 0.08 -1.70
CA SER A 152 -30.43 -0.71 -0.52
C SER A 152 -29.16 -0.21 0.17
N GLN A 153 -29.30 0.22 1.43
CA GLN A 153 -28.18 0.67 2.26
C GLN A 153 -27.12 -0.43 2.46
N PHE A 154 -27.55 -1.68 2.59
CA PHE A 154 -26.62 -2.81 2.69
C PHE A 154 -25.77 -2.97 1.42
N ALA A 155 -26.41 -2.90 0.25
CA ALA A 155 -25.72 -3.00 -1.03
C ALA A 155 -24.76 -1.81 -1.26
N ARG A 156 -25.14 -0.59 -0.85
CA ARG A 156 -24.24 0.58 -0.87
C ARG A 156 -22.98 0.35 -0.05
N LEU A 157 -23.10 -0.18 1.18
CA LEU A 157 -21.96 -0.46 2.05
C LEU A 157 -21.04 -1.56 1.48
N ILE A 158 -21.61 -2.59 0.84
CA ILE A 158 -20.80 -3.62 0.16
C ILE A 158 -20.00 -3.00 -0.98
N ILE A 159 -20.66 -2.23 -1.86
CA ILE A 159 -19.99 -1.60 -3.00
C ILE A 159 -18.87 -0.68 -2.50
N THR A 160 -19.14 0.15 -1.49
CA THR A 160 -18.11 0.98 -0.85
C THR A 160 -16.96 0.13 -0.32
N GLY A 161 -17.24 -0.93 0.44
CA GLY A 161 -16.20 -1.79 1.02
C GLY A 161 -15.31 -2.45 -0.04
N VAL A 162 -15.92 -3.00 -1.10
CA VAL A 162 -15.17 -3.65 -2.20
C VAL A 162 -14.37 -2.63 -3.01
N THR A 163 -14.96 -1.48 -3.34
CA THR A 163 -14.24 -0.42 -4.06
C THR A 163 -13.10 0.16 -3.21
N SER A 164 -13.30 0.35 -1.91
CA SER A 164 -12.23 0.76 -0.99
C SER A 164 -11.14 -0.30 -0.86
N MET A 165 -11.50 -1.59 -0.79
CA MET A 165 -10.54 -2.68 -0.75
C MET A 165 -9.63 -2.67 -1.98
N PHE A 166 -10.21 -2.52 -3.18
CA PHE A 166 -9.46 -2.41 -4.42
C PHE A 166 -8.55 -1.17 -4.42
N ALA A 167 -9.11 0.00 -4.09
CA ALA A 167 -8.35 1.26 -4.06
C ALA A 167 -7.12 1.19 -3.13
N LEU A 168 -7.28 0.60 -1.94
CA LEU A 168 -6.22 0.49 -0.94
C LEU A 168 -5.15 -0.56 -1.24
N HIS A 169 -5.41 -1.51 -2.14
CA HIS A 169 -4.37 -2.44 -2.60
C HIS A 169 -3.58 -1.89 -3.79
N VAL A 170 -4.17 -0.95 -4.53
CA VAL A 170 -3.51 -0.33 -5.70
C VAL A 170 -2.65 0.87 -5.30
N ILE A 171 -3.08 1.63 -4.29
CA ILE A 171 -2.35 2.78 -3.71
C ILE A 171 -1.32 2.28 -2.71
#